data_AF-A0A939BQE9-F1
#
_entry.id   AF-A0A939BQE9-F1
#
_cell.length_a   1.000
_cell.length_b   1.000
_cell.length_c   1.000
_cell.angle_alpha   90.00
_cell.angle_beta   90.00
_cell.angle_gamma   90.00
#
_symmetry.space_group_name_H-M   'P 1'
#
loop_
_entity.id
_entity.type
_entity.pdbx_description
1 polymer ?
#
loop_
_entity_poly.entity_id
_entity_poly.type
_entity_poly.pdbx_seq_one_letter_code
_entity_poly.pdbx_strand_id
1 'polypeptide(L)'
;MIISHNSAALYTFNRLRINNRMSANAMEKLSSGLRINKAADDAAGLAISEKMRAQIRGLEQASRNIQDGISLIQTAESALGSIHDSLQRMRELAVQAANDTLNASDRKLIQSEIEQIINGIDEIANHTNFNEIKLLNNKETNNVGAVVTVTSLGGGKSRVEINTPLGKTPEETADNLIQSFDAVKNGLIGDSESIRIASEFEILKQNASEVLIGNMAGKGYLVGTYNTLTNSM
;
A
#
# COMPACT_ATOMS: atom_id res chain seq x y z
N MET A 1 -24.23 25.70 80.09
CA MET A 1 -23.23 24.60 80.07
C MET A 1 -23.55 23.72 78.86
N ILE A 2 -22.75 23.56 77.81
CA ILE A 2 -21.42 24.10 77.43
C ILE A 2 -20.22 23.73 78.32
N ILE A 3 -20.02 22.43 78.59
CA ILE A 3 -18.70 21.86 78.99
C ILE A 3 -18.39 20.61 78.13
N SER A 4 -19.36 19.73 77.90
CA SER A 4 -19.15 18.45 77.19
C SER A 4 -19.05 18.56 75.65
N HIS A 5 -19.45 19.69 75.05
CA HIS A 5 -19.38 19.92 73.61
C HIS A 5 -19.01 21.38 73.32
N ASN A 6 -17.95 21.58 72.53
CA ASN A 6 -17.54 22.91 72.06
C ASN A 6 -17.87 23.06 70.57
N SER A 7 -19.11 23.44 70.28
CA SER A 7 -19.61 23.64 68.92
C SER A 7 -18.85 24.72 68.15
N ALA A 8 -18.40 25.79 68.82
CA ALA A 8 -17.58 26.84 68.23
C ALA A 8 -16.22 26.31 67.75
N ALA A 9 -15.52 25.50 68.57
CA ALA A 9 -14.26 24.88 68.19
C ALA A 9 -14.43 23.83 67.08
N LEU A 10 -15.51 23.04 67.10
CA LEU A 10 -15.81 22.10 66.01
C LEU A 10 -16.12 22.82 64.69
N TYR A 11 -16.74 23.99 64.75
CA TYR A 11 -17.02 24.83 63.58
C TYR A 11 -15.75 25.47 63.01
N THR A 12 -14.88 26.04 63.85
CA THR A 12 -13.58 26.59 63.40
C THR A 12 -12.66 25.50 62.88
N PHE A 13 -12.62 24.32 63.51
CA PHE A 13 -11.86 23.16 63.02
C PHE A 13 -12.34 22.69 61.64
N ASN A 14 -13.66 22.61 61.41
CA ASN A 14 -14.19 22.27 60.09
C ASN A 14 -13.84 23.32 59.03
N ARG A 15 -13.91 24.62 59.35
CA ARG A 15 -13.48 25.70 58.45
C ARG A 15 -11.99 25.64 58.14
N LEU A 16 -11.14 25.41 59.14
CA LEU A 16 -9.69 25.23 58.99
C LEU A 16 -9.35 24.01 58.13
N ARG A 17 -10.10 22.90 58.28
CA ARG A 17 -9.96 21.70 57.43
C ARG A 17 -10.33 21.96 55.97
N ILE A 18 -11.35 22.78 55.70
CA ILE A 18 -11.71 23.21 54.33
C ILE A 18 -10.63 24.12 53.76
N ASN A 19 -10.17 25.11 54.51
CA ASN A 19 -9.13 26.04 54.06
C ASN A 19 -7.82 25.32 53.72
N ASN A 20 -7.35 24.40 54.58
CA ASN A 20 -6.16 23.60 54.27
C ASN A 20 -6.29 22.78 52.99
N ARG A 21 -7.48 22.22 52.70
CA ARG A 21 -7.73 21.51 51.43
C ARG A 21 -7.70 22.45 50.22
N MET A 22 -8.24 23.66 50.35
CA MET A 22 -8.16 24.67 49.29
C MET A 22 -6.73 25.12 49.03
N SER A 23 -5.94 25.37 50.08
CA SER A 23 -4.52 25.71 49.97
C SER A 23 -3.70 24.57 49.34
N ALA A 24 -3.94 23.32 49.74
CA ALA A 24 -3.30 22.16 49.13
C ALA A 24 -3.63 22.03 47.63
N ASN A 25 -4.90 22.16 47.24
CA ASN A 25 -5.32 22.15 45.83
C ASN A 25 -4.69 23.32 45.04
N ALA A 26 -4.55 24.50 45.65
CA ALA A 26 -3.88 25.64 45.01
C ALA A 26 -2.38 25.38 44.78
N MET A 27 -1.68 24.81 45.78
CA MET A 27 -0.27 24.41 45.61
C MET A 27 -0.10 23.30 44.57
N GLU A 28 -1.05 22.36 44.47
CA GLU A 28 -1.05 21.31 43.44
C GLU A 28 -1.16 21.89 42.02
N LYS A 29 -2.02 22.90 41.81
CA LYS A 29 -2.14 23.60 40.52
C LYS A 29 -0.91 24.45 40.19
N LEU A 30 -0.34 25.11 41.19
CA LEU A 30 0.91 25.86 41.03
C LEU A 30 2.09 24.93 40.70
N SER A 31 2.19 23.76 41.34
CA SER A 31 3.28 22.80 41.13
C SER A 31 3.16 22.03 39.81
N SER A 32 1.95 21.83 39.28
CA SER A 32 1.72 21.16 37.99
C SER A 32 1.71 22.12 36.81
N GLY A 33 1.49 23.41 37.04
CA GLY A 33 1.23 24.40 35.99
C GLY A 33 -0.12 24.21 35.28
N LEU A 34 -0.94 23.24 35.68
CA LEU A 34 -2.21 22.89 35.05
C LEU A 34 -3.39 23.49 35.82
N ARG A 35 -4.24 24.25 35.13
CA ARG A 35 -5.47 24.82 35.71
C ARG A 35 -6.48 23.74 36.13
N ILE A 36 -6.50 22.61 35.42
CA ILE A 36 -7.35 21.44 35.65
C ILE A 36 -6.41 20.25 35.82
N ASN A 37 -6.23 19.77 37.05
CA ASN A 37 -5.37 18.61 37.35
C ASN A 37 -6.16 17.33 37.67
N LYS A 38 -7.45 17.47 38.02
CA LYS A 38 -8.35 16.37 38.36
C LYS A 38 -9.66 16.48 37.58
N ALA A 39 -10.24 15.34 37.20
CA ALA A 39 -11.57 15.29 36.59
C ALA A 39 -12.68 15.90 37.47
N ALA A 40 -12.45 15.98 38.79
CA ALA A 40 -13.35 16.61 39.75
C ALA A 40 -13.34 18.15 39.71
N ASP A 41 -12.33 18.78 39.10
CA ASP A 41 -12.29 20.25 38.95
C ASP A 41 -13.10 20.71 37.74
N ASP A 42 -12.93 20.02 36.61
CA ASP A 42 -13.67 20.24 35.35
C ASP A 42 -13.53 19.00 34.46
N ALA A 43 -14.54 18.13 34.46
CA ALA A 43 -14.55 16.90 33.67
C ALA A 43 -14.60 17.17 32.15
N ALA A 44 -15.30 18.23 31.73
CA ALA A 44 -15.47 18.55 30.31
C ALA A 44 -14.20 19.19 29.74
N GLY A 45 -13.63 20.16 30.45
CA GLY A 45 -12.36 20.79 30.11
C GLY A 45 -11.20 19.79 30.11
N LEU A 46 -11.17 18.83 31.05
CA LEU A 46 -10.18 17.75 31.02
C LEU A 46 -10.37 16.84 29.80
N ALA A 47 -11.60 16.41 29.49
CA ALA A 47 -11.87 15.55 28.33
C ALA A 47 -11.51 16.21 26.99
N ILE A 48 -11.80 17.51 26.83
CA ILE A 48 -11.38 18.29 25.65
C ILE A 48 -9.85 18.40 25.60
N SER A 49 -9.21 18.68 26.74
CA SER A 49 -7.74 18.79 26.83
C SER A 49 -7.05 17.47 26.46
N GLU A 50 -7.54 16.32 26.93
CA GLU A 50 -7.00 15.02 26.55
C GLU A 50 -7.28 14.65 25.08
N LYS A 51 -8.45 15.02 24.54
CA LYS A 51 -8.71 14.89 23.10
C LYS A 51 -7.70 15.70 22.28
N MET A 52 -7.42 16.95 22.68
CA MET A 52 -6.41 17.79 22.02
C MET A 52 -5.00 17.20 22.17
N ARG A 53 -4.61 16.72 23.36
CA ARG A 53 -3.32 16.02 23.55
C ARG A 53 -3.20 14.76 22.68
N ALA A 54 -4.27 13.99 22.54
CA ALA A 54 -4.30 12.82 21.65
C ALA A 54 -4.18 13.22 20.17
N GLN A 55 -4.87 14.28 19.74
CA GLN A 55 -4.72 14.85 18.40
C GLN A 55 -3.30 15.36 18.14
N ILE A 56 -2.68 16.06 19.10
CA ILE A 56 -1.29 16.54 18.99
C ILE A 56 -0.33 15.35 18.81
N ARG A 57 -0.41 14.31 19.64
CA ARG A 57 0.41 13.09 19.48
C ARG A 57 0.19 12.41 18.13
N GLY A 58 -1.05 12.39 17.63
CA GLY A 58 -1.40 11.87 16.31
C GLY A 58 -0.78 12.70 15.17
N LEU A 59 -0.83 14.04 15.28
CA LEU A 59 -0.22 14.96 14.32
C LEU A 59 1.31 14.93 14.36
N GLU A 60 1.93 14.76 15.53
CA GLU A 60 3.38 14.55 15.66
C GLU A 60 3.82 13.26 14.96
N GLN A 61 3.06 12.17 15.10
CA GLN A 61 3.34 10.93 14.37
C GLN A 61 3.09 11.10 12.86
N ALA A 62 2.00 11.75 12.46
CA ALA A 62 1.74 12.06 11.05
C ALA A 62 2.86 12.92 10.45
N SER A 63 3.41 13.88 11.21
CA SER A 63 4.54 14.71 10.77
C SER A 63 5.82 13.90 10.57
N ARG A 64 6.09 12.88 11.41
CA ARG A 64 7.20 11.94 11.19
C ARG A 64 6.96 11.09 9.95
N ASN A 65 5.78 10.49 9.81
CA ASN A 65 5.42 9.70 8.63
C ASN A 65 5.51 10.52 7.32
N ILE A 66 5.18 11.82 7.36
CA ILE A 66 5.34 12.74 6.23
C ILE A 66 6.82 12.99 5.91
N GLN A 67 7.69 13.12 6.92
CA GLN A 67 9.14 13.25 6.71
C GLN A 67 9.71 11.99 6.07
N ASP A 68 9.32 10.80 6.54
CA ASP A 68 9.71 9.52 5.92
C ASP A 68 9.23 9.44 4.46
N GLY A 69 8.00 9.89 4.19
CA GLY A 69 7.46 9.98 2.83
C GLY A 69 8.19 10.99 1.92
N ILE A 70 8.64 12.13 2.46
CA ILE A 70 9.49 13.08 1.75
C ILE A 70 10.84 12.45 1.41
N SER A 71 11.47 11.74 2.36
CA SER A 71 12.74 11.05 2.11
C SER A 71 12.60 9.96 1.05
N LEU A 72 11.52 9.18 1.06
CA LEU A 72 11.20 8.21 0.01
C LEU A 72 11.08 8.88 -1.36
N ILE A 73 10.34 9.99 -1.46
CA ILE A 73 10.18 10.75 -2.70
C ILE A 73 11.53 11.30 -3.18
N GLN A 74 12.37 11.82 -2.29
CA GLN A 74 13.71 12.32 -2.64
C GLN A 74 14.63 11.21 -3.17
N THR A 75 14.58 10.01 -2.59
CA THR A 75 15.31 8.84 -3.12
C THR A 75 14.80 8.46 -4.53
N ALA A 76 13.49 8.45 -4.74
CA ALA A 76 12.91 8.19 -6.07
C ALA A 76 13.26 9.28 -7.09
N GLU A 77 13.19 10.56 -6.72
CA GLU A 77 13.51 11.71 -7.57
C GLU A 77 14.98 11.69 -7.99
N SER A 78 15.90 11.41 -7.05
CA SER A 78 17.34 11.28 -7.37
C SER A 78 17.61 10.16 -8.37
N ALA A 79 16.95 9.01 -8.23
CA ALA A 79 17.10 7.88 -9.15
C ALA A 79 16.50 8.18 -10.54
N LEU A 80 15.33 8.84 -10.57
CA LEU A 80 14.71 9.31 -11.82
C LEU A 80 15.56 10.39 -12.52
N GLY A 81 16.28 11.23 -11.78
CA GLY A 81 17.27 12.16 -12.33
C GLY A 81 18.39 11.44 -13.08
N SER A 82 18.99 10.41 -12.48
CA SER A 82 20.01 9.58 -13.17
C SER A 82 19.48 8.85 -14.40
N ILE A 83 18.21 8.41 -14.37
CA ILE A 83 17.54 7.85 -15.56
C ILE A 83 17.31 8.92 -16.62
N HIS A 84 16.94 10.16 -16.24
CA HIS A 84 16.76 11.27 -17.17
C HIS A 84 18.06 11.61 -17.93
N ASP A 85 19.19 11.74 -17.21
CA ASP A 85 20.51 12.00 -17.80
C ASP A 85 20.91 10.86 -18.76
N SER A 86 20.65 9.61 -18.36
CA SER A 86 20.88 8.42 -19.18
C SER A 86 20.06 8.43 -20.47
N LEU A 87 18.78 8.82 -20.41
CA LEU A 87 17.90 8.97 -21.57
C LEU A 87 18.31 10.16 -22.46
N GLN A 88 18.85 11.24 -21.90
CA GLN A 88 19.43 12.32 -22.71
C GLN A 88 20.65 11.81 -23.50
N ARG A 89 21.57 11.10 -22.83
CA ARG A 89 22.73 10.48 -23.50
C ARG A 89 22.31 9.52 -24.61
N MET A 90 21.30 8.68 -24.35
CA MET A 90 20.73 7.77 -25.37
C MET A 90 20.17 8.54 -26.58
N ARG A 91 19.54 9.70 -26.36
CA ARG A 91 19.05 10.57 -27.44
C ARG A 91 20.18 11.18 -28.25
N GLU A 92 21.25 11.65 -27.61
CA GLU A 92 22.45 12.17 -28.28
C GLU A 92 23.06 11.11 -29.21
N LEU A 93 23.21 9.88 -28.70
CA LEU A 93 23.68 8.72 -29.47
C LEU A 93 22.75 8.34 -30.63
N ALA A 94 21.42 8.40 -30.43
CA ALA A 94 20.46 8.13 -31.49
C ALA A 94 20.53 9.18 -32.63
N VAL A 95 20.71 10.45 -32.30
CA VAL A 95 20.93 11.53 -33.30
C VAL A 95 22.27 11.34 -34.02
N GLN A 96 23.32 10.91 -33.30
CA GLN A 96 24.62 10.60 -33.91
C GLN A 96 24.55 9.40 -34.87
N ALA A 97 23.81 8.34 -34.51
CA ALA A 97 23.60 7.16 -35.35
C ALA A 97 22.73 7.43 -36.61
N ALA A 98 21.92 8.50 -36.58
CA ALA A 98 21.10 8.94 -37.71
C ALA A 98 21.89 9.72 -38.79
N ASN A 99 23.19 9.97 -38.59
CA ASN A 99 24.04 10.60 -39.60
C ASN A 99 24.52 9.57 -40.63
N ASP A 100 24.13 9.76 -41.90
CA ASP A 100 24.45 8.84 -43.00
C ASP A 100 25.95 8.68 -43.30
N THR A 101 26.81 9.55 -42.77
CA THR A 101 28.26 9.44 -42.92
C THR A 101 28.91 8.36 -42.05
N LEU A 102 28.19 7.75 -41.10
CA LEU A 102 28.72 6.66 -40.26
C LEU A 102 28.72 5.29 -40.96
N ASN A 103 29.80 4.53 -40.82
CA ASN A 103 29.85 3.16 -41.31
C ASN A 103 29.02 2.20 -40.43
N ALA A 104 28.72 1.01 -40.95
CA ALA A 104 27.98 -0.01 -40.20
C ALA A 104 28.71 -0.46 -38.90
N SER A 105 30.05 -0.43 -38.88
CA SER A 105 30.84 -0.73 -37.68
C SER A 105 30.64 0.34 -36.60
N ASP A 106 30.58 1.61 -36.97
CA ASP A 106 30.44 2.73 -36.03
C ASP A 106 29.03 2.74 -35.41
N ARG A 107 28.01 2.47 -36.23
CA ARG A 107 26.62 2.30 -35.74
C ARG A 107 26.50 1.11 -34.77
N LYS A 108 27.27 0.03 -34.96
CA LYS A 108 27.31 -1.11 -34.03
C LYS A 108 27.95 -0.76 -32.68
N LEU A 109 28.97 0.10 -32.67
CA LEU A 109 29.56 0.60 -31.42
C LEU A 109 28.57 1.49 -30.66
N ILE A 110 27.87 2.39 -31.36
CA ILE A 110 26.82 3.22 -30.75
C ILE A 110 25.68 2.35 -30.18
N GLN A 111 25.25 1.32 -30.91
CA GLN A 111 24.26 0.36 -30.42
C GLN A 111 24.71 -0.35 -29.14
N SER A 112 25.99 -0.73 -29.04
CA SER A 112 26.55 -1.33 -27.81
C SER A 112 26.59 -0.34 -26.63
N GLU A 113 26.76 0.96 -26.87
CA GLU A 113 26.68 1.99 -25.80
C GLU A 113 25.22 2.20 -25.37
N ILE A 114 24.27 2.21 -26.32
CA ILE A 114 22.82 2.26 -26.02
C ILE A 114 22.38 1.05 -25.18
N GLU A 115 22.84 -0.16 -25.50
CA GLU A 115 22.57 -1.37 -24.72
C GLU A 115 23.13 -1.28 -23.29
N GLN A 116 24.33 -0.72 -23.10
CA GLN A 116 24.87 -0.45 -21.76
C GLN A 116 24.05 0.57 -20.98
N ILE A 117 23.53 1.61 -21.64
CA ILE A 117 22.66 2.61 -21.01
C ILE A 117 21.31 1.97 -20.60
N ILE A 118 20.72 1.11 -21.44
CA ILE A 118 19.50 0.36 -21.09
C ILE A 118 19.74 -0.51 -19.85
N ASN A 119 20.83 -1.30 -19.84
CA ASN A 119 21.18 -2.13 -18.68
C ASN A 119 21.40 -1.28 -17.41
N GLY A 120 22.04 -0.11 -17.52
CA GLY A 120 22.22 0.82 -16.41
C GLY A 120 20.89 1.40 -15.87
N ILE A 121 19.94 1.73 -16.76
CA ILE A 121 18.59 2.15 -16.37
C ILE A 121 17.86 1.02 -15.64
N ASP A 122 17.95 -0.21 -16.14
CA ASP A 122 17.38 -1.40 -15.50
C ASP A 122 18.03 -1.67 -14.13
N GLU A 123 19.34 -1.51 -13.99
CA GLU A 123 20.03 -1.63 -12.70
C GLU A 123 19.54 -0.59 -11.69
N ILE A 124 19.42 0.68 -12.09
CA ILE A 124 18.88 1.76 -11.23
C ILE A 124 17.44 1.42 -10.84
N ALA A 125 16.59 1.01 -11.78
CA ALA A 125 15.20 0.65 -11.51
C ALA A 125 15.07 -0.56 -10.54
N ASN A 126 15.96 -1.54 -10.66
CA ASN A 126 15.95 -2.77 -9.86
C ASN A 126 16.51 -2.61 -8.45
N HIS A 127 17.48 -1.71 -8.25
CA HIS A 127 18.20 -1.53 -6.99
C HIS A 127 17.78 -0.29 -6.19
N THR A 128 17.04 0.66 -6.78
CA THR A 128 16.50 1.80 -6.02
C THR A 128 15.47 1.33 -5.01
N ASN A 129 15.85 1.36 -3.73
CA ASN A 129 15.00 0.98 -2.61
C ASN A 129 15.00 2.05 -1.50
N PHE A 130 13.95 2.03 -0.68
CA PHE A 130 13.87 2.80 0.56
C PHE A 130 13.28 1.91 1.64
N ASN A 131 14.04 1.65 2.70
CA ASN A 131 13.66 0.72 3.77
C ASN A 131 13.15 -0.63 3.21
N GLU A 132 13.97 -1.27 2.38
CA GLU A 132 13.72 -2.55 1.66
C GLU A 132 12.58 -2.52 0.61
N ILE A 133 11.76 -1.46 0.55
CA ILE A 133 10.71 -1.29 -0.46
C ILE A 133 11.36 -0.84 -1.79
N LYS A 134 11.15 -1.60 -2.87
CA LYS A 134 11.56 -1.20 -4.23
C LYS A 134 10.68 -0.06 -4.74
N LEU A 135 11.30 1.02 -5.23
CA LEU A 135 10.56 2.23 -5.63
C LEU A 135 10.18 2.26 -7.11
N LEU A 136 11.08 1.78 -7.98
CA LEU A 136 10.96 1.95 -9.44
C LEU A 136 10.56 0.66 -10.16
N ASN A 137 11.15 -0.48 -9.80
CA ASN A 137 10.64 -1.80 -10.19
C ASN A 137 9.88 -2.45 -9.03
N ASN A 138 8.69 -1.92 -8.72
CA ASN A 138 7.78 -2.61 -7.82
C ASN A 138 7.09 -3.78 -8.54
N LYS A 139 7.82 -4.88 -8.69
CA LYS A 139 7.30 -6.16 -9.19
C LYS A 139 6.72 -7.05 -8.08
N GLU A 140 6.33 -6.46 -6.94
CA GLU A 140 5.02 -6.82 -6.37
C GLU A 140 4.00 -6.38 -7.45
N THR A 141 3.75 -7.18 -8.50
CA THR A 141 2.80 -8.27 -8.31
C THR A 141 1.98 -8.05 -7.04
N ASN A 142 0.99 -7.16 -7.18
CA ASN A 142 -0.41 -7.58 -7.30
C ASN A 142 -0.57 -9.10 -7.60
N ASN A 143 -0.05 -9.95 -6.71
CA ASN A 143 -0.47 -11.34 -6.50
C ASN A 143 -1.83 -11.23 -5.81
N VAL A 144 -2.81 -10.66 -6.53
CA VAL A 144 -4.13 -10.39 -6.01
C VAL A 144 -4.82 -11.74 -5.91
N GLY A 145 -4.58 -12.44 -4.81
CA GLY A 145 -5.32 -13.60 -4.31
C GLY A 145 -5.81 -14.61 -5.33
N ALA A 146 -5.02 -14.95 -6.37
CA ALA A 146 -5.37 -15.98 -7.35
C ALA A 146 -5.30 -17.37 -6.70
N VAL A 147 -6.33 -17.72 -5.94
CA VAL A 147 -6.44 -19.02 -5.27
C VAL A 147 -6.90 -20.03 -6.32
N VAL A 148 -5.95 -20.86 -6.75
CA VAL A 148 -6.20 -22.00 -7.64
C VAL A 148 -6.68 -23.16 -6.80
N THR A 149 -7.94 -23.54 -6.96
CA THR A 149 -8.58 -24.61 -6.19
C THR A 149 -8.87 -25.78 -7.11
N VAL A 150 -8.21 -26.91 -6.89
CA VAL A 150 -8.49 -28.15 -7.62
C VAL A 150 -9.54 -28.95 -6.88
N THR A 151 -10.70 -29.15 -7.52
CA THR A 151 -11.72 -30.06 -7.02
C THR A 151 -11.79 -31.27 -7.94
N SER A 152 -11.58 -32.47 -7.38
CA SER A 152 -11.83 -33.71 -8.12
C SER A 152 -13.34 -33.97 -8.20
N LEU A 153 -13.85 -34.18 -9.41
CA LEU A 153 -15.21 -34.65 -9.66
C LEU A 153 -15.15 -36.15 -10.00
N GLY A 154 -16.04 -36.93 -9.37
CA GLY A 154 -16.08 -38.39 -9.52
C GLY A 154 -16.07 -38.86 -10.98
N GLY A 155 -15.37 -39.97 -11.23
CA GLY A 155 -15.18 -40.52 -12.58
C GLY A 155 -13.91 -40.04 -13.30
N GLY A 156 -12.87 -39.65 -12.56
CA GLY A 156 -11.56 -39.29 -13.13
C GLY A 156 -11.51 -37.93 -13.80
N LYS A 157 -12.37 -36.98 -13.38
CA LYS A 157 -12.42 -35.62 -13.92
C LYS A 157 -11.96 -34.63 -12.86
N SER A 158 -11.18 -33.63 -13.26
CA SER A 158 -10.72 -32.56 -12.36
C SER A 158 -11.27 -31.23 -12.86
N ARG A 159 -11.76 -30.39 -11.93
CA ARG A 159 -12.08 -28.99 -12.22
C ARG A 159 -11.06 -28.11 -11.51
N VAL A 160 -10.43 -27.25 -12.30
CA VAL A 160 -9.53 -26.19 -11.82
C VAL A 160 -10.36 -24.91 -11.74
N GLU A 161 -10.52 -24.36 -10.54
CA GLU A 161 -11.14 -23.06 -10.32
C GLU A 161 -10.05 -22.03 -10.01
N ILE A 162 -9.87 -21.07 -10.91
CA ILE A 162 -8.99 -19.92 -10.71
C ILE A 162 -9.87 -18.79 -10.19
N ASN A 163 -9.86 -18.57 -8.87
CA ASN A 163 -10.64 -17.50 -8.27
C ASN A 163 -9.84 -16.19 -8.28
N THR A 164 -10.17 -15.28 -9.18
CA THR A 164 -9.57 -13.94 -9.22
C THR A 164 -10.40 -12.91 -8.48
N PRO A 165 -9.79 -12.02 -7.68
CA PRO A 165 -10.48 -10.89 -7.11
C PRO A 165 -10.94 -9.91 -8.19
N LEU A 166 -12.16 -9.40 -8.01
CA LEU A 166 -12.77 -8.42 -8.91
C LEU A 166 -11.96 -7.12 -8.90
N GLY A 167 -11.65 -6.59 -10.08
CA GLY A 167 -11.11 -5.25 -10.25
C GLY A 167 -12.17 -4.19 -9.93
N LYS A 168 -11.76 -2.92 -9.80
CA LYS A 168 -12.69 -1.79 -9.64
C LYS A 168 -13.36 -1.44 -10.96
N THR A 169 -12.77 -1.82 -12.08
CA THR A 169 -13.36 -1.72 -13.42
C THR A 169 -13.52 -3.10 -14.08
N PRO A 170 -14.40 -3.24 -15.10
CA PRO A 170 -14.50 -4.46 -15.89
C PRO A 170 -13.20 -4.82 -16.62
N GLU A 171 -12.42 -3.81 -17.02
CA GLU A 171 -11.14 -3.96 -17.74
C GLU A 171 -10.04 -4.51 -16.81
N GLU A 172 -9.88 -3.93 -15.61
CA GLU A 172 -9.00 -4.48 -14.57
C GLU A 172 -9.36 -5.93 -14.19
N THR A 173 -10.65 -6.27 -14.23
CA THR A 173 -11.11 -7.64 -13.93
C THR A 173 -10.75 -8.62 -15.04
N ALA A 174 -10.85 -8.20 -16.31
CA ALA A 174 -10.43 -9.00 -17.46
C ALA A 174 -8.91 -9.24 -17.47
N ASP A 175 -8.13 -8.20 -17.16
CA ASP A 175 -6.67 -8.31 -17.10
C ASP A 175 -6.19 -9.18 -15.91
N ASN A 176 -6.84 -9.09 -14.75
CA ASN A 176 -6.58 -9.98 -13.61
C ASN A 176 -6.88 -11.45 -13.96
N LEU A 177 -7.98 -11.73 -14.67
CA LEU A 177 -8.32 -13.07 -15.16
C LEU A 177 -7.24 -13.62 -16.09
N ILE A 178 -6.79 -12.83 -17.07
CA ILE A 178 -5.75 -13.21 -18.02
C ILE A 178 -4.42 -13.47 -17.32
N GLN A 179 -3.96 -12.53 -16.48
CA GLN A 179 -2.70 -12.69 -15.74
C GLN A 179 -2.73 -13.91 -14.82
N SER A 180 -3.87 -14.21 -14.17
CA SER A 180 -4.01 -15.41 -13.35
C SER A 180 -3.97 -16.71 -14.17
N PHE A 181 -4.59 -16.74 -15.35
CA PHE A 181 -4.56 -17.89 -16.24
C PHE A 181 -3.14 -18.14 -16.78
N ASP A 182 -2.46 -17.10 -17.23
CA ASP A 182 -1.07 -17.20 -17.68
C ASP A 182 -0.11 -17.56 -16.53
N ALA A 183 -0.37 -17.12 -15.29
CA ALA A 183 0.41 -17.55 -14.13
C ALA A 183 0.25 -19.05 -13.82
N VAL A 184 -0.95 -19.63 -14.01
CA VAL A 184 -1.15 -21.09 -13.89
C VAL A 184 -0.52 -21.84 -15.06
N LYS A 185 -0.70 -21.36 -16.30
CA LYS A 185 -0.11 -21.98 -17.50
C LYS A 185 1.42 -22.01 -17.45
N ASN A 186 2.04 -20.95 -16.93
CA ASN A 186 3.49 -20.84 -16.76
C ASN A 186 4.02 -21.47 -15.45
N GLY A 187 3.16 -22.09 -14.63
CA GLY A 187 3.56 -22.82 -13.43
C GLY A 187 4.01 -21.96 -12.24
N LEU A 188 3.63 -20.68 -12.21
CA LEU A 188 3.86 -19.80 -11.06
C LEU A 188 2.84 -20.05 -9.93
N ILE A 189 1.66 -20.58 -10.26
CA ILE A 189 0.57 -20.84 -9.30
C ILE A 189 -0.13 -22.17 -9.65
N GLY A 190 -0.48 -22.97 -8.64
CA GLY A 190 -1.20 -24.23 -8.79
C GLY A 190 -0.34 -25.49 -8.61
N ASP A 191 -0.99 -26.64 -8.54
CA ASP A 191 -0.33 -27.95 -8.50
C ASP A 191 -0.03 -28.48 -9.91
N SER A 192 0.74 -29.58 -10.00
CA SER A 192 1.14 -30.15 -11.30
C SER A 192 -0.03 -30.54 -12.20
N GLU A 193 -1.18 -30.88 -11.63
CA GLU A 193 -2.39 -31.23 -12.38
C GLU A 193 -3.14 -29.98 -12.87
N SER A 194 -3.14 -28.89 -12.09
CA SER A 194 -3.61 -27.57 -12.53
C SER A 194 -2.83 -27.07 -13.74
N ILE A 195 -1.50 -27.16 -13.68
CA ILE A 195 -0.59 -26.73 -14.75
C ILE A 195 -0.82 -27.58 -16.00
N ARG A 196 -0.90 -28.92 -15.84
CA ARG A 196 -1.19 -29.84 -16.94
C ARG A 196 -2.51 -29.49 -17.63
N ILE A 197 -3.59 -29.31 -16.86
CA ILE A 197 -4.90 -28.94 -17.41
C ILE A 197 -4.85 -27.56 -18.06
N ALA A 198 -4.28 -26.54 -17.43
CA ALA A 198 -4.19 -25.19 -17.99
C ALA A 198 -3.38 -25.12 -19.30
N SER A 199 -2.34 -25.96 -19.44
CA SER A 199 -1.55 -26.04 -20.67
C SER A 199 -2.33 -26.54 -21.90
N GLU A 200 -3.48 -27.20 -21.71
CA GLU A 200 -4.37 -27.65 -22.78
C GLU A 200 -5.32 -26.53 -23.28
N PHE A 201 -5.27 -25.33 -22.69
CA PHE A 201 -6.15 -24.20 -23.00
C PHE A 201 -5.39 -22.93 -23.41
N GLU A 202 -6.06 -22.09 -24.19
CA GLU A 202 -5.58 -20.80 -24.68
C GLU A 202 -6.69 -19.73 -24.61
N ILE A 203 -6.28 -18.46 -24.55
CA ILE A 203 -7.19 -17.32 -24.59
C ILE A 203 -7.58 -17.07 -26.05
N LEU A 204 -8.87 -17.21 -26.36
CA LEU A 204 -9.43 -17.11 -27.71
C LEU A 204 -9.95 -15.71 -28.04
N LYS A 205 -10.25 -14.89 -27.03
CA LYS A 205 -10.77 -13.53 -27.18
C LYS A 205 -10.54 -12.72 -25.90
N GLN A 206 -10.07 -11.48 -26.04
CA GLN A 206 -9.95 -10.50 -24.98
C GLN A 206 -10.68 -9.22 -25.41
N ASN A 207 -11.75 -8.88 -24.71
CA ASN A 207 -12.39 -7.57 -24.71
C ASN A 207 -12.36 -7.02 -23.27
N ALA A 208 -12.57 -5.72 -23.07
CA ALA A 208 -12.63 -5.03 -21.76
C ALA A 208 -13.86 -5.42 -20.89
N SER A 209 -14.32 -6.67 -21.00
CA SER A 209 -15.65 -7.14 -20.62
C SER A 209 -15.75 -8.67 -20.73
N GLU A 210 -15.21 -9.28 -21.79
CA GLU A 210 -15.35 -10.72 -22.03
C GLU A 210 -13.97 -11.34 -22.30
N VAL A 211 -13.62 -12.35 -21.52
CA VAL A 211 -12.44 -13.20 -21.72
C VAL A 211 -12.93 -14.60 -22.07
N LEU A 212 -12.54 -15.11 -23.24
CA LEU A 212 -12.88 -16.48 -23.67
C LEU A 212 -11.65 -17.37 -23.60
N ILE A 213 -11.77 -18.50 -22.91
CA ILE A 213 -10.70 -19.50 -22.76
C ILE A 213 -11.19 -20.82 -23.37
N GLY A 214 -10.37 -21.47 -24.20
CA GLY A 214 -10.76 -22.69 -24.88
C GLY A 214 -9.60 -23.60 -25.25
N ASN A 215 -9.92 -24.87 -25.45
CA ASN A 215 -8.96 -25.89 -25.89
C ASN A 215 -8.90 -25.94 -27.43
N MET A 216 -7.71 -26.22 -27.97
CA MET A 216 -7.40 -26.34 -29.40
C MET A 216 -8.33 -27.31 -30.18
N ALA A 217 -9.02 -28.22 -29.47
CA ALA A 217 -10.03 -29.13 -30.02
C ALA A 217 -11.43 -28.49 -30.27
N GLY A 218 -11.57 -27.16 -30.20
CA GLY A 218 -12.77 -26.44 -30.63
C GLY A 218 -13.98 -26.49 -29.67
N LYS A 219 -13.79 -26.97 -28.43
CA LYS A 219 -14.78 -26.88 -27.36
C LYS A 219 -14.40 -25.76 -26.40
N GLY A 220 -14.80 -24.53 -26.75
CA GLY A 220 -14.66 -23.37 -25.88
C GLY A 220 -15.62 -23.46 -24.68
N TYR A 221 -15.15 -23.05 -23.50
CA TYR A 221 -16.00 -22.86 -22.33
C TYR A 221 -16.12 -21.36 -22.04
N LEU A 222 -17.34 -20.90 -21.79
CA LEU A 222 -17.58 -19.51 -21.40
C LEU A 222 -17.11 -19.31 -19.96
N VAL A 223 -15.99 -18.61 -19.76
CA VAL A 223 -15.43 -18.32 -18.43
C VAL A 223 -15.80 -16.90 -18.02
N GLY A 224 -17.02 -16.78 -17.48
CA GLY A 224 -17.49 -15.56 -16.79
C GLY A 224 -18.22 -14.54 -17.66
N THR A 225 -19.48 -14.28 -17.31
CA THR A 225 -20.16 -13.03 -17.65
C THR A 225 -20.08 -12.10 -16.44
N TYR A 226 -19.41 -10.96 -16.58
CA TYR A 226 -19.53 -9.85 -15.64
C TYR A 226 -20.97 -9.31 -15.69
N ASN A 227 -21.76 -9.58 -14.65
CA ASN A 227 -23.07 -8.96 -14.52
C ASN A 227 -22.87 -7.62 -13.80
N THR A 228 -22.98 -6.51 -14.52
CA THR A 228 -23.03 -5.16 -13.92
C THR A 228 -24.37 -4.94 -13.23
N LEU A 229 -24.64 -5.72 -12.17
CA LEU A 229 -25.67 -5.38 -11.21
C LEU A 229 -25.22 -4.12 -10.48
N THR A 230 -25.74 -3.01 -10.98
CA THR A 230 -25.93 -1.74 -10.30
C THR A 230 -26.07 -1.93 -8.79
N ASN A 231 -24.99 -1.71 -8.04
CA ASN A 231 -25.11 -1.48 -6.61
C ASN A 231 -25.50 -0.01 -6.40
N SER A 232 -26.76 0.29 -6.67
CA SER A 232 -27.36 1.56 -6.27
C SER A 232 -27.72 1.49 -4.78
N MET A 233 -26.79 1.92 -3.92
CA MET A 233 -27.05 2.53 -2.60
C MET A 233 -25.80 3.26 -2.12
#